data_AF-A0A7C1UTG5-F1
#
_entry.id   AF-A0A7C1UTG5-F1
#
_cell.length_a   1.000
_cell.length_b   1.000
_cell.length_c   1.000
_cell.angle_alpha   90.00
_cell.angle_beta   90.00
_cell.angle_gamma   90.00
#
_symmetry.space_group_name_H-M   'P 1'
#
loop_
_entity.id
_entity.type
_entity.pdbx_description
1 polymer ?
#
loop_
_entity_poly.entity_id
_entity_poly.type
_entity_poly.pdbx_seq_one_letter_code
_entity_poly.pdbx_strand_id
1 'polypeptide(L)'
;MSSRVREIFTDLSLVEKIKRRLPYLFYLAELESSRAGKIGMEVGSLREKIIAALLIYKFGEQNVETAVPITQPEVDMLLYGKPISVKTITGSRFSGVKLIWTVDPYKAQEFRENYSPYCDILLIQIAWGKVGGFHYLPLEVQQDVFNKFGRNAYIKLPKRGTNPRGVEFSKEALLALVKNPGTYSIEINWQRPKIDYNPYKRWVDLWREE
;
A
#
# COMPACT_ATOMS: atom_id res chain seq x y z
N MET A 1 -2.67 -18.08 14.21
CA MET A 1 -1.40 -18.41 13.53
C MET A 1 -0.77 -17.13 13.03
N SER A 2 0.48 -16.86 13.40
CA SER A 2 1.22 -15.68 12.91
C SER A 2 1.31 -15.68 11.39
N SER A 3 1.04 -14.54 10.75
CA SER A 3 1.24 -14.38 9.29
C SER A 3 2.72 -14.55 8.94
N ARG A 4 3.00 -15.23 7.82
CA ARG A 4 4.35 -15.41 7.27
C ARG A 4 4.98 -14.06 6.90
N VAL A 5 4.17 -13.05 6.65
CA VAL A 5 4.60 -11.67 6.38
C VAL A 5 5.56 -11.13 7.44
N ARG A 6 5.39 -11.51 8.72
CA ARG A 6 6.28 -11.07 9.81
C ARG A 6 7.75 -11.39 9.55
N GLU A 7 8.03 -12.48 8.84
CA GLU A 7 9.40 -12.90 8.53
C GLU A 7 10.18 -11.85 7.72
N ILE A 8 9.49 -11.02 6.92
CA ILE A 8 10.11 -9.92 6.17
C ILE A 8 10.70 -8.87 7.10
N PHE A 9 10.06 -8.65 8.25
CA PHE A 9 10.40 -7.60 9.21
C PHE A 9 11.45 -8.05 10.22
N THR A 10 11.67 -9.36 10.34
CA THR A 10 12.66 -9.95 11.25
C THR A 10 13.91 -10.47 10.52
N ASP A 11 13.85 -10.66 9.19
CA ASP A 11 15.01 -11.02 8.37
C ASP A 11 15.89 -9.78 8.13
N LEU A 12 16.94 -9.62 8.94
CA LEU A 12 17.84 -8.46 8.89
C LEU A 12 18.45 -8.23 7.50
N SER A 13 18.79 -9.31 6.78
CA SER A 13 19.38 -9.19 5.45
C SER A 13 18.38 -8.62 4.43
N LEU A 14 17.12 -9.05 4.53
CA LEU A 14 16.05 -8.57 3.70
C LEU A 14 15.65 -7.14 4.07
N VAL A 15 15.57 -6.83 5.36
CA VAL A 15 15.31 -5.47 5.87
C VAL A 15 16.31 -4.47 5.30
N GLU A 16 17.61 -4.77 5.34
CA GLU A 16 18.64 -3.90 4.76
C GLU A 16 18.53 -3.79 3.23
N LYS A 17 18.16 -4.88 2.56
CA LYS A 17 17.88 -4.85 1.12
C LYS A 17 16.69 -3.95 0.79
N ILE A 18 15.61 -4.02 1.56
CA ILE A 18 14.39 -3.20 1.42
C ILE A 18 14.75 -1.72 1.61
N LYS A 19 15.42 -1.37 2.71
CA LYS A 19 15.84 0.01 2.99
C LYS A 19 16.63 0.63 1.83
N ARG A 20 17.54 -0.15 1.23
CA ARG A 20 18.38 0.29 0.11
C ARG A 20 17.64 0.34 -1.23
N ARG A 21 16.79 -0.65 -1.53
CA ARG A 21 16.23 -0.85 -2.89
C ARG A 21 14.84 -0.27 -3.06
N LEU A 22 14.01 -0.27 -2.03
CA LEU A 22 12.61 0.17 -2.16
C LEU A 22 12.49 1.63 -2.61
N PRO A 23 13.29 2.60 -2.12
CA PRO A 23 13.29 3.96 -2.66
C PRO A 23 13.57 4.01 -4.17
N TYR A 24 14.57 3.26 -4.64
CA TYR A 24 14.89 3.21 -6.07
C TYR A 24 13.74 2.65 -6.90
N LEU A 25 13.16 1.53 -6.48
CA LEU A 25 12.07 0.87 -7.20
C LEU A 25 10.81 1.73 -7.24
N PHE A 26 10.46 2.39 -6.13
CA PHE A 26 9.30 3.27 -6.07
C PHE A 26 9.53 4.58 -6.84
N TYR A 27 10.78 5.03 -6.98
CA TYR A 27 11.07 6.16 -7.85
C TYR A 27 10.89 5.80 -9.33
N LEU A 28 11.33 4.60 -9.75
CA LEU A 28 11.03 4.10 -11.10
C LEU A 28 9.52 4.06 -11.36
N ALA A 29 8.74 3.56 -10.40
CA ALA A 29 7.28 3.54 -10.52
C ALA A 29 6.68 4.94 -10.68
N GLU A 30 7.21 5.94 -9.97
CA GLU A 30 6.79 7.34 -10.15
C GLU A 30 7.14 7.86 -11.54
N LEU A 31 8.34 7.57 -12.06
CA LEU A 31 8.76 8.01 -13.40
C LEU A 31 7.89 7.37 -14.50
N GLU A 32 7.50 6.10 -14.33
CA GLU A 32 6.60 5.38 -15.25
C GLU A 32 5.17 5.89 -15.19
N SER A 33 4.73 6.37 -14.02
CA SER A 33 3.35 6.81 -13.76
C SER A 33 3.25 8.34 -13.71
N SER A 34 4.15 9.05 -14.41
CA SER A 34 4.18 10.51 -14.41
C SER A 34 3.94 11.10 -15.79
N ARG A 35 3.22 12.21 -15.81
CA ARG A 35 3.10 13.09 -16.98
C ARG A 35 3.46 14.51 -16.60
N ALA A 36 4.43 15.11 -17.29
CA ALA A 36 4.94 16.44 -16.99
C ALA A 36 5.33 16.63 -15.50
N GLY A 37 5.96 15.62 -14.89
CA GLY A 37 6.38 15.63 -13.49
C GLY A 37 5.24 15.52 -12.46
N LYS A 38 4.00 15.26 -12.90
CA LYS A 38 2.86 14.96 -12.03
C LYS A 38 2.60 13.46 -12.04
N ILE A 39 2.61 12.87 -10.85
CA ILE A 39 2.38 11.45 -10.62
C ILE A 39 0.88 11.18 -10.66
N GLY A 40 0.45 10.24 -11.50
CA GLY A 40 -0.92 9.77 -11.56
C GLY A 40 -1.25 8.77 -10.44
N MET A 41 -2.55 8.49 -10.24
CA MET A 41 -3.00 7.59 -9.17
C MET A 41 -2.67 6.11 -9.46
N GLU A 42 -2.50 5.75 -10.73
CA GLU A 42 -2.09 4.43 -11.22
C GLU A 42 -0.72 3.98 -10.69
N VAL A 43 0.10 4.91 -10.18
CA VAL A 43 1.35 4.58 -9.49
C VAL A 43 1.13 3.60 -8.34
N GLY A 44 -0.05 3.62 -7.71
CA GLY A 44 -0.43 2.68 -6.66
C GLY A 44 -0.35 1.23 -7.13
N SER A 45 -0.96 0.92 -8.28
CA SER A 45 -0.97 -0.42 -8.87
C SER A 45 0.43 -0.87 -9.31
N LEU A 46 1.29 0.04 -9.75
CA LEU A 46 2.67 -0.31 -10.08
C LEU A 46 3.51 -0.59 -8.83
N ARG A 47 3.29 0.16 -7.74
CA ARG A 47 3.94 -0.09 -6.44
C ARG A 47 3.47 -1.40 -5.82
N GLU A 48 2.21 -1.77 -5.98
CA GLU A 48 1.67 -3.07 -5.57
C GLU A 48 2.43 -4.22 -6.25
N LYS A 49 2.67 -4.15 -7.56
CA LYS A 49 3.50 -5.14 -8.28
C LYS A 49 4.91 -5.26 -7.73
N ILE A 50 5.52 -4.15 -7.31
CA ILE A 50 6.85 -4.16 -6.67
C ILE A 50 6.80 -4.92 -5.33
N ILE A 51 5.75 -4.73 -4.53
CA ILE A 51 5.58 -5.45 -3.26
C ILE A 51 5.25 -6.93 -3.51
N ALA A 52 4.43 -7.25 -4.50
CA ALA A 52 4.19 -8.63 -4.94
C ALA A 52 5.51 -9.34 -5.29
N ALA A 53 6.37 -8.67 -6.07
CA ALA A 53 7.68 -9.19 -6.44
C ALA A 53 8.60 -9.39 -5.23
N LEU A 54 8.50 -8.55 -4.19
CA LEU A 54 9.20 -8.77 -2.92
C LEU A 54 8.70 -10.03 -2.21
N LEU A 55 7.39 -10.26 -2.17
CA LEU A 55 6.82 -11.48 -1.58
C LEU A 55 7.26 -12.72 -2.37
N ILE A 56 7.20 -12.68 -3.70
CA ILE A 56 7.69 -13.77 -4.58
C ILE A 56 9.16 -14.04 -4.33
N TYR A 57 9.99 -12.99 -4.22
CA TYR A 57 11.42 -13.13 -3.93
C TYR A 57 11.68 -13.83 -2.59
N LYS A 58 10.90 -13.53 -1.54
CA LYS A 58 11.10 -14.10 -0.21
C LYS A 58 10.48 -15.50 -0.07
N PHE A 59 9.30 -15.72 -0.60
CA PHE A 59 8.50 -16.91 -0.33
C PHE A 59 8.38 -17.87 -1.52
N GLY A 60 8.81 -17.48 -2.72
CA GLY A 60 8.67 -18.26 -3.95
C GLY A 60 7.34 -18.00 -4.65
N GLU A 61 7.36 -18.07 -5.99
CA GLU A 61 6.20 -17.80 -6.86
C GLU A 61 5.01 -18.70 -6.55
N GLN A 62 5.26 -19.98 -6.26
CA GLN A 62 4.24 -20.97 -5.93
C GLN A 62 3.46 -20.66 -4.64
N ASN A 63 3.97 -19.74 -3.81
CA ASN A 63 3.37 -19.36 -2.53
C ASN A 63 2.69 -17.98 -2.57
N VAL A 64 2.77 -17.28 -3.71
CA VAL A 64 2.23 -15.93 -3.87
C VAL A 64 1.31 -15.87 -5.07
N GLU A 65 0.00 -15.80 -4.82
CA GLU A 65 -1.01 -15.65 -5.86
C GLU A 65 -1.23 -14.17 -6.16
N THR A 66 -0.87 -13.75 -7.37
CA THR A 66 -1.02 -12.36 -7.85
C THR A 66 -2.16 -12.20 -8.85
N ALA A 67 -2.80 -13.29 -9.27
CA ALA A 67 -3.92 -13.30 -10.21
C ALA A 67 -5.25 -12.94 -9.52
N VAL A 68 -5.22 -12.04 -8.54
CA VAL A 68 -6.42 -11.50 -7.89
C VAL A 68 -7.03 -10.45 -8.82
N PRO A 69 -8.36 -10.47 -9.08
CA PRO A 69 -8.97 -9.45 -9.92
C PRO A 69 -8.73 -8.05 -9.39
N ILE A 70 -8.37 -7.09 -10.25
CA ILE A 70 -8.16 -5.68 -9.85
C ILE A 70 -9.42 -5.02 -9.25
N THR A 71 -10.59 -5.62 -9.49
CA THR A 71 -11.88 -5.19 -8.93
C THR A 71 -12.22 -5.87 -7.60
N GLN A 72 -11.41 -6.85 -7.17
CA GLN A 72 -11.57 -7.48 -5.86
C GLN A 72 -11.40 -6.40 -4.79
N PRO A 73 -12.38 -6.21 -3.90
CA PRO A 73 -12.22 -5.28 -2.80
C PRO A 73 -11.01 -5.68 -1.96
N GLU A 74 -10.15 -4.69 -1.65
CA GLU A 74 -9.01 -4.68 -0.73
C GLU A 74 -7.88 -5.71 -0.89
N VAL A 75 -8.14 -6.88 -1.47
CA VAL A 75 -7.14 -7.94 -1.64
C VAL A 75 -6.37 -7.70 -2.92
N ASP A 76 -5.07 -7.58 -2.79
CA ASP A 76 -4.16 -7.35 -3.92
C ASP A 76 -3.38 -8.63 -4.28
N MET A 77 -3.19 -9.53 -3.31
CA MET A 77 -2.53 -10.83 -3.50
C MET A 77 -2.85 -11.79 -2.35
N LEU A 78 -2.59 -13.09 -2.57
CA LEU A 78 -2.61 -14.10 -1.52
C LEU A 78 -1.20 -14.61 -1.23
N LEU A 79 -0.83 -14.70 0.04
CA LEU A 79 0.41 -15.36 0.50
C LEU A 79 0.05 -16.62 1.28
N TYR A 80 0.43 -17.79 0.77
CA TYR A 80 -0.02 -19.10 1.29
C TYR A 80 -1.56 -19.14 1.43
N GLY A 81 -2.28 -18.64 0.43
CA GLY A 81 -3.74 -18.56 0.42
C GLY A 81 -4.36 -17.51 1.34
N LYS A 82 -3.57 -16.71 2.07
CA LYS A 82 -4.08 -15.66 2.95
C LYS A 82 -4.08 -14.29 2.26
N PRO A 83 -5.18 -13.52 2.34
CA PRO A 83 -5.29 -12.24 1.64
C PRO A 83 -4.40 -11.17 2.26
N ILE A 84 -3.77 -10.39 1.38
CA ILE A 84 -2.94 -9.22 1.71
C ILE A 84 -3.45 -8.02 0.91
N SER A 85 -3.62 -6.89 1.60
CA SER A 85 -3.78 -5.58 0.98
C SER A 85 -2.47 -4.80 1.04
N VAL A 86 -2.08 -4.17 -0.06
CA VAL A 86 -0.96 -3.26 -0.19
C VAL A 86 -1.50 -1.84 -0.34
N LYS A 87 -1.09 -0.95 0.56
CA LYS A 87 -1.51 0.46 0.52
C LYS A 87 -0.29 1.35 0.53
N THR A 88 -0.27 2.38 -0.31
CA THR A 88 0.81 3.37 -0.32
C THR A 88 0.29 4.77 -0.05
N ILE A 89 1.04 5.55 0.71
CA ILE A 89 0.78 6.97 0.96
C ILE A 89 2.05 7.77 0.76
N THR A 90 1.88 9.02 0.37
CA THR A 90 2.99 9.96 0.20
C THR A 90 2.85 11.12 1.19
N GLY A 91 3.97 11.47 1.84
CA GLY A 91 4.05 12.53 2.84
C GLY A 91 4.19 12.01 4.27
N SER A 92 4.42 12.93 5.19
CA SER A 92 4.68 12.62 6.60
C SER A 92 3.43 12.37 7.45
N ARG A 93 2.23 12.49 6.86
CA ARG A 93 0.95 12.37 7.58
C ARG A 93 0.30 11.02 7.26
N PHE A 94 -0.11 10.30 8.30
CA PHE A 94 -0.95 9.12 8.19
C PHE A 94 -2.42 9.54 8.01
N SER A 95 -2.82 9.87 6.79
CA SER A 95 -4.19 10.24 6.44
C SER A 95 -4.47 9.99 4.97
N GLY A 96 -5.73 9.80 4.60
CA GLY A 96 -6.15 9.70 3.20
C GLY A 96 -6.01 8.31 2.57
N VAL A 97 -5.60 7.30 3.35
CA VAL A 97 -5.59 5.89 2.93
C VAL A 97 -7.02 5.42 2.71
N LYS A 98 -7.28 4.84 1.54
CA LYS A 98 -8.61 4.36 1.15
C LYS A 98 -8.87 2.95 1.65
N LEU A 99 -10.08 2.74 2.17
CA LEU A 99 -10.66 1.43 2.42
C LEU A 99 -11.39 0.94 1.16
N ILE A 100 -12.13 1.83 0.49
CA ILE A 100 -12.82 1.56 -0.77
C ILE A 100 -12.90 2.84 -1.62
N TRP A 101 -12.88 2.68 -2.94
CA TRP A 101 -12.94 3.78 -3.93
C TRP A 101 -14.38 4.22 -4.27
N THR A 102 -15.30 4.22 -3.29
CA THR A 102 -16.69 4.68 -3.51
C THR A 102 -16.94 6.09 -2.96
N VAL A 103 -17.56 6.93 -3.79
CA VAL A 103 -17.92 8.32 -3.43
C VAL A 103 -19.43 8.52 -3.33
N ASP A 104 -20.23 7.55 -3.78
CA ASP A 104 -21.67 7.59 -3.64
C ASP A 104 -22.06 7.58 -2.14
N PRO A 105 -22.86 8.54 -1.65
CA PRO A 105 -23.17 8.65 -0.24
C PRO A 105 -23.87 7.43 0.35
N TYR A 106 -24.74 6.76 -0.41
CA TYR A 106 -25.49 5.59 0.07
C TYR A 106 -24.57 4.37 0.14
N LYS A 107 -23.76 4.12 -0.89
CA LYS A 107 -22.76 3.05 -0.92
C LYS A 107 -21.64 3.25 0.09
N ALA A 108 -21.21 4.49 0.30
CA ALA A 108 -20.22 4.81 1.33
C ALA A 108 -20.78 4.55 2.74
N GLN A 109 -22.05 4.89 2.97
CA GLN A 109 -22.73 4.58 4.23
C GLN A 109 -22.93 3.07 4.41
N GLU A 110 -23.43 2.37 3.38
CA GLU A 110 -23.58 0.91 3.35
C GLU A 110 -22.24 0.21 3.65
N PHE A 111 -21.14 0.68 3.06
CA PHE A 111 -19.81 0.17 3.35
C PHE A 111 -19.44 0.34 4.82
N ARG A 112 -19.63 1.54 5.40
CA ARG A 112 -19.32 1.77 6.83
C ARG A 112 -20.13 0.87 7.76
N GLU A 113 -21.38 0.56 7.39
CA GLU A 113 -22.25 -0.26 8.23
C GLU A 113 -21.95 -1.77 8.15
N ASN A 114 -21.28 -2.23 7.09
CA ASN A 114 -21.02 -3.65 6.86
C ASN A 114 -19.54 -4.02 6.91
N TYR A 115 -18.64 -3.04 6.86
CA TYR A 115 -17.20 -3.28 6.86
C TYR A 115 -16.71 -3.79 8.21
N SER A 116 -15.83 -4.79 8.13
CA SER A 116 -14.89 -5.18 9.18
C SER A 116 -13.54 -5.50 8.52
N PRO A 117 -12.40 -5.25 9.21
CA PRO A 117 -11.10 -5.68 8.71
C PRO A 117 -11.09 -7.20 8.52
N TYR A 118 -10.59 -7.67 7.37
CA TYR A 118 -10.57 -9.11 7.05
C TYR A 118 -9.27 -9.61 6.39
N CYS A 119 -8.34 -8.73 6.05
CA CYS A 119 -7.04 -9.10 5.49
C CYS A 119 -5.88 -8.36 6.17
N ASP A 120 -4.68 -8.92 6.04
CA ASP A 120 -3.45 -8.27 6.48
C ASP A 120 -3.15 -7.04 5.61
N ILE A 121 -2.59 -5.96 6.17
CA ILE A 121 -2.20 -4.77 5.38
C ILE A 121 -0.68 -4.57 5.41
N LEU A 122 -0.10 -4.38 4.23
CA LEU A 122 1.23 -3.83 3.99
C LEU A 122 1.08 -2.35 3.62
N LEU A 123 1.35 -1.45 4.58
CA LEU A 123 1.28 -0.01 4.39
C LEU A 123 2.67 0.59 4.16
N ILE A 124 2.88 1.26 3.03
CA ILE A 124 4.13 1.95 2.72
C ILE A 124 3.91 3.47 2.78
N GLN A 125 4.57 4.11 3.75
CA GLN A 125 4.67 5.55 3.88
C GLN A 125 5.91 6.06 3.15
N ILE A 126 5.69 6.72 2.03
CA ILE A 126 6.73 7.30 1.17
C ILE A 126 6.94 8.75 1.57
N ALA A 127 8.16 9.12 1.97
CA ALA A 127 8.46 10.46 2.47
C ALA A 127 9.76 11.01 1.88
N TRP A 128 9.77 11.35 0.59
CA TRP A 128 10.97 11.88 -0.10
C TRP A 128 11.69 12.99 0.68
N GLY A 129 13.01 12.83 0.84
CA GLY A 129 13.89 13.69 1.62
C GLY A 129 13.78 13.49 3.13
N LYS A 130 13.01 12.52 3.62
CA LYS A 130 12.71 12.27 5.03
C LYS A 130 12.65 10.77 5.34
N VAL A 131 12.47 10.46 6.61
CA VAL A 131 12.16 9.11 7.08
C VAL A 131 10.67 8.86 6.89
N GLY A 132 10.35 7.75 6.21
CA GLY A 132 9.03 7.14 6.15
C GLY A 132 9.14 5.69 6.63
N GLY A 133 8.24 4.83 6.19
CA GLY A 133 8.23 3.46 6.68
C GLY A 133 7.52 2.46 5.78
N PHE A 134 7.90 1.20 5.94
CA PHE A 134 7.14 0.05 5.48
C PHE A 134 6.58 -0.63 6.71
N HIS A 135 5.26 -0.75 6.81
CA HIS A 135 4.55 -1.25 7.96
C HIS A 135 3.73 -2.48 7.59
N TYR A 136 3.79 -3.52 8.41
CA TYR A 136 2.85 -4.63 8.38
C TYR A 136 1.87 -4.46 9.53
N LEU A 137 0.60 -4.30 9.18
CA LEU A 137 -0.55 -4.17 10.08
C LEU A 137 -1.29 -5.53 10.07
N PRO A 138 -1.03 -6.41 11.05
CA PRO A 138 -1.72 -7.69 11.13
C PRO A 138 -3.24 -7.50 11.22
N LEU A 139 -4.01 -8.43 10.67
CA LEU A 139 -5.46 -8.45 10.78
C LEU A 139 -5.93 -8.35 12.23
N GLU A 140 -5.31 -9.08 13.15
CA GLU A 140 -5.66 -9.03 14.58
C GLU A 140 -5.50 -7.62 15.18
N VAL A 141 -4.43 -6.91 14.80
CA VAL A 141 -4.20 -5.53 15.24
C VAL A 141 -5.26 -4.59 14.67
N GLN A 142 -5.65 -4.82 13.41
CA GLN A 142 -6.70 -4.04 12.78
C GLN A 142 -8.05 -4.25 13.48
N GLN A 143 -8.39 -5.49 13.81
CA GLN A 143 -9.62 -5.84 14.52
C GLN A 143 -9.62 -5.24 15.94
N ASP A 144 -8.50 -5.29 16.67
CA ASP A 144 -8.38 -4.68 18.00
C ASP A 144 -8.61 -3.16 17.96
N VAL A 145 -7.96 -2.47 17.01
CA VAL A 145 -8.14 -1.02 16.84
C VAL A 145 -9.55 -0.69 16.37
N PHE A 146 -10.12 -1.49 15.46
CA PHE A 146 -11.49 -1.33 14.98
C PHE A 146 -12.50 -1.46 16.11
N ASN A 147 -12.37 -2.49 16.96
CA ASN A 147 -13.24 -2.72 18.11
C ASN A 147 -13.13 -1.60 19.14
N LYS A 148 -11.91 -1.11 19.39
CA LYS A 148 -11.66 -0.01 20.34
C LYS A 148 -12.26 1.32 19.89
N PHE A 149 -12.16 1.65 18.60
CA PHE A 149 -12.63 2.92 18.06
C PHE A 149 -14.12 2.89 17.70
N GLY A 150 -14.63 1.73 17.29
CA GLY A 150 -15.90 1.59 16.62
C GLY A 150 -15.87 2.13 15.18
N ARG A 151 -16.79 1.63 14.35
CA ARG A 151 -16.85 1.94 12.91
C ARG A 151 -16.82 3.43 12.58
N ASN A 152 -17.53 4.26 13.37
CA ASN A 152 -17.68 5.68 13.08
C ASN A 152 -16.38 6.47 13.28
N ALA A 153 -15.57 6.08 14.25
CA ALA A 153 -14.27 6.69 14.48
C ALA A 153 -13.15 6.01 13.70
N TYR A 154 -13.35 4.77 13.23
CA TYR A 154 -12.40 4.07 12.37
C TYR A 154 -12.52 4.47 10.89
N ILE A 155 -13.75 4.65 10.41
CA ILE A 155 -14.07 4.85 9.00
C ILE A 155 -14.52 6.30 8.78
N LYS A 156 -13.78 7.00 7.93
CA LYS A 156 -14.09 8.37 7.51
C LYS A 156 -14.80 8.35 6.17
N LEU A 157 -16.04 8.81 6.16
CA LEU A 157 -16.83 8.95 4.94
C LEU A 157 -16.33 10.10 4.05
N PRO A 158 -16.55 10.03 2.73
CA PRO A 158 -16.28 11.12 1.80
C PRO A 158 -17.01 12.42 2.23
N LYS A 159 -16.31 13.56 2.21
CA LYS A 159 -16.91 14.85 2.57
C LYS A 159 -17.82 15.35 1.44
N ARG A 160 -19.11 15.55 1.73
CA ARG A 160 -20.07 16.15 0.80
C ARG A 160 -19.62 17.54 0.36
N GLY A 161 -19.90 17.89 -0.90
CA GLY A 161 -19.50 19.17 -1.50
C GLY A 161 -17.98 19.30 -1.77
N THR A 162 -17.25 18.18 -1.77
CA THR A 162 -15.85 18.13 -2.22
C THR A 162 -15.70 17.10 -3.35
N ASN A 163 -14.50 16.92 -3.89
CA ASN A 163 -14.19 15.88 -4.89
C ASN A 163 -13.33 14.76 -4.28
N PRO A 164 -13.87 13.97 -3.32
CA PRO A 164 -13.16 12.87 -2.70
C PRO A 164 -13.01 11.71 -3.69
N ARG A 165 -12.19 10.73 -3.33
CA ARG A 165 -11.97 9.52 -4.13
C ARG A 165 -12.38 8.22 -3.45
N GLY A 166 -12.94 8.29 -2.24
CA GLY A 166 -13.38 7.09 -1.55
C GLY A 166 -13.55 7.26 -0.06
N VAL A 167 -13.95 6.18 0.60
CA VAL A 167 -13.99 6.03 2.05
C VAL A 167 -12.57 5.79 2.56
N GLU A 168 -12.22 6.43 3.67
CA GLU A 168 -10.86 6.42 4.23
C GLU A 168 -10.82 5.78 5.62
N PHE A 169 -9.63 5.33 6.02
CA PHE A 169 -9.33 5.27 7.46
C PHE A 169 -9.40 6.68 8.04
N SER A 170 -9.93 6.82 9.25
CA SER A 170 -9.71 8.05 10.01
C SER A 170 -8.20 8.21 10.30
N LYS A 171 -7.77 9.46 10.48
CA LYS A 171 -6.37 9.76 10.81
C LYS A 171 -5.97 9.10 12.12
N GLU A 172 -6.87 9.16 13.10
CA GLU A 172 -6.66 8.67 14.46
C GLU A 172 -6.56 7.14 14.48
N ALA A 173 -7.42 6.44 13.73
CA ALA A 173 -7.36 4.99 13.59
C ALA A 173 -6.08 4.55 12.87
N LEU A 174 -5.71 5.22 11.77
CA LEU A 174 -4.48 4.88 11.05
C LEU A 174 -3.22 5.09 11.89
N LEU A 175 -3.17 6.16 12.70
CA LEU A 175 -2.09 6.38 13.67
C LEU A 175 -2.07 5.31 14.75
N ALA A 176 -3.25 4.90 15.26
CA ALA A 176 -3.35 3.84 16.26
C ALA A 176 -2.88 2.49 15.72
N LEU A 177 -3.17 2.16 14.46
CA LEU A 177 -2.67 0.96 13.79
C LEU A 177 -1.15 0.98 13.68
N VAL A 178 -0.57 2.06 13.14
CA VAL A 178 0.88 2.13 12.90
C VAL A 178 1.68 2.12 14.19
N LYS A 179 1.15 2.72 15.28
CA LYS A 179 1.81 2.76 16.59
C LYS A 179 1.48 1.57 17.49
N ASN A 180 0.64 0.63 17.05
CA ASN A 180 0.29 -0.53 17.85
C ASN A 180 1.53 -1.41 18.08
N PRO A 181 1.79 -1.92 19.29
CA PRO A 181 2.93 -2.81 19.55
C PRO A 181 2.94 -4.10 18.72
N GLY A 182 1.78 -4.55 18.22
CA GLY A 182 1.67 -5.70 17.32
C GLY A 182 1.98 -5.38 15.84
N THR A 183 2.15 -4.11 15.48
CA THR A 183 2.54 -3.68 14.14
C THR A 183 4.05 -3.75 13.96
N TYR A 184 4.48 -4.30 12.83
CA TYR A 184 5.89 -4.41 12.48
C TYR A 184 6.26 -3.30 11.50
N SER A 185 7.42 -2.68 11.68
CA SER A 185 7.83 -1.52 10.87
C SER A 185 9.30 -1.58 10.50
N ILE A 186 9.61 -1.19 9.26
CA ILE A 186 10.94 -0.89 8.77
C ILE A 186 10.98 0.61 8.48
N GLU A 187 11.81 1.36 9.19
CA GLU A 187 12.09 2.74 8.85
C GLU A 187 12.92 2.83 7.58
N ILE A 188 12.54 3.74 6.68
CA ILE A 188 13.19 3.93 5.38
C ILE A 188 13.52 5.40 5.19
N ASN A 189 14.79 5.70 4.93
CA ASN A 189 15.21 7.02 4.48
C ASN A 189 14.96 7.14 2.97
N TRP A 190 13.94 7.91 2.58
CA TRP A 190 13.51 8.01 1.19
C TRP A 190 14.32 9.08 0.45
N GLN A 191 15.33 8.65 -0.29
CA GLN A 191 16.15 9.52 -1.13
C GLN A 191 15.92 9.22 -2.61
N ARG A 192 15.68 10.25 -3.43
CA ARG A 192 15.54 10.08 -4.88
C ARG A 192 16.92 9.78 -5.48
N PRO A 193 17.15 8.58 -6.03
CA PRO A 193 18.41 8.30 -6.71
C PRO A 193 18.45 9.05 -8.05
N LYS A 194 19.66 9.30 -8.56
CA LYS A 194 19.83 9.72 -9.95
C LYS A 194 19.57 8.50 -10.84
N ILE A 195 18.55 8.60 -11.70
CA ILE A 195 18.19 7.57 -12.68
C ILE A 195 18.02 8.25 -14.02
N ASP A 196 18.68 7.73 -15.06
CA ASP A 196 18.36 8.05 -16.44
C ASP A 196 17.29 7.06 -16.92
N TYR A 197 16.06 7.53 -17.08
CA TYR A 197 14.93 6.71 -17.48
C TYR A 197 13.97 7.52 -18.37
N ASN A 198 13.64 6.96 -19.53
CA ASN A 198 12.65 7.52 -20.45
C ASN A 198 11.49 6.53 -20.62
N PRO A 199 10.28 6.83 -20.11
CA PRO A 199 9.12 5.92 -20.19
C PRO A 199 8.66 5.64 -21.63
N TYR A 200 9.06 6.49 -22.59
CA TYR A 200 8.67 6.34 -23.99
C TYR A 200 9.65 5.51 -24.81
N LYS A 201 10.88 5.32 -24.34
CA LYS A 201 11.96 4.71 -25.12
C LYS A 201 11.54 3.34 -25.66
N ARG A 202 11.01 2.47 -24.81
CA ARG A 202 10.52 1.13 -25.20
C ARG A 202 9.51 1.19 -26.34
N TRP A 203 8.53 2.10 -26.26
CA TRP A 203 7.48 2.21 -27.26
C TRP A 203 8.02 2.75 -28.59
N VAL A 204 8.90 3.76 -28.52
CA VAL A 204 9.56 4.32 -29.70
C VAL A 204 10.42 3.27 -30.41
N ASP A 205 11.16 2.47 -29.65
CA ASP A 205 12.00 1.42 -30.21
C ASP A 205 11.13 0.34 -30.90
N LEU A 206 10.03 -0.11 -30.27
CA LEU A 206 9.07 -1.06 -30.89
C LEU A 206 8.40 -0.52 -32.15
N TRP A 207 8.07 0.77 -32.21
CA TRP A 207 7.52 1.40 -33.43
C TRP A 207 8.54 1.49 -34.58
N ARG A 208 9.84 1.33 -34.29
CA ARG A 208 10.91 1.36 -35.29
C ARG A 208 11.30 -0.03 -35.80
N GLU A 209 10.85 -1.08 -35.13
CA GLU A 209 11.04 -2.47 -35.59
C GLU A 209 10.18 -2.68 -36.87
N GLU A 210 10.76 -3.36 -37.87
CA GLU A 210 10.10 -3.71 -39.15
C GLU A 210 9.18 -4.94 -39.01
#